data_AF-A0A200R8C1-F1
#
_entry.id   AF-A0A200R8C1-F1
#
_cell.length_a   1.000
_cell.length_b   1.000
_cell.length_c   1.000
_cell.angle_alpha   90.00
_cell.angle_beta   90.00
_cell.angle_gamma   90.00
#
_symmetry.space_group_name_H-M   'P 1'
#
loop_
_entity.id
_entity.type
_entity.pdbx_description
1 polymer ?
#
loop_
_entity_poly.entity_id
_entity_poly.type
_entity_poly.pdbx_seq_one_letter_code
_entity_poly.pdbx_strand_id
1 'polypeptide(L)'
;MEGSFSLTVHFTNKLDRFSWSLSGIYGPNVPHHRQDFWQELIDLHGHANNAWIQTWKYEEFGRLDTKIQDFLSTITELDSLEENQDLSSQEILKRAEAKIEVERLHIMIRIKWQQRAKIDWRKSGDKNTPFFHMTASSRKRTNHIEQLLIEDRFSSDREVIKKHY
;
A
#
# COMPACT_ATOMS: atom_id res chain seq x y z
N MET A 1 -21.80 -17.93 -4.48
CA MET A 1 -21.62 -19.24 -3.79
C MET A 1 -21.14 -18.98 -2.37
N GLU A 2 -21.51 -19.84 -1.43
CA GLU A 2 -21.04 -19.81 -0.04
C GLU A 2 -20.29 -21.13 0.19
N GLY A 3 -19.04 -21.04 0.65
CA GLY A 3 -18.18 -22.15 1.02
C GLY A 3 -17.84 -22.12 2.51
N SER A 4 -17.04 -23.08 2.98
CA SER A 4 -16.67 -23.17 4.40
C SER A 4 -15.74 -22.02 4.84
N PHE A 5 -15.00 -21.45 3.88
CA PHE A 5 -14.02 -20.38 4.13
C PHE A 5 -14.16 -19.19 3.18
N SER A 6 -15.21 -19.16 2.35
CA SER A 6 -15.39 -18.16 1.30
C SER A 6 -16.86 -17.75 1.09
N LEU A 7 -17.04 -16.50 0.68
CA LEU A 7 -18.34 -15.97 0.26
C LEU A 7 -18.16 -15.22 -1.07
N THR A 8 -18.67 -15.80 -2.15
CA THR A 8 -18.55 -15.27 -3.51
C THR A 8 -19.85 -14.66 -3.99
N VAL A 9 -19.85 -13.35 -4.21
CA VAL A 9 -20.96 -12.57 -4.78
C VAL A 9 -20.66 -12.30 -6.26
N HIS A 10 -21.63 -12.57 -7.14
CA HIS A 10 -21.53 -12.26 -8.56
C HIS A 10 -22.26 -10.95 -8.89
N PHE A 11 -21.62 -10.10 -9.68
CA PHE A 11 -22.16 -8.81 -10.12
C PHE A 11 -22.16 -8.78 -11.66
N THR A 12 -23.28 -8.39 -12.26
CA THR A 12 -23.39 -8.18 -13.71
C THR A 12 -23.89 -6.76 -13.95
N ASN A 13 -23.09 -5.94 -14.64
CA ASN A 13 -23.51 -4.61 -15.06
C ASN A 13 -24.52 -4.73 -16.21
N LYS A 14 -25.62 -3.97 -16.12
CA LYS A 14 -26.76 -4.04 -17.06
C LYS A 14 -26.51 -3.31 -18.38
N LEU A 15 -25.50 -2.44 -18.46
CA LEU A 15 -25.26 -1.59 -19.63
C LEU A 15 -24.29 -2.23 -20.64
N ASP A 16 -23.24 -2.88 -20.17
CA ASP A 16 -22.17 -3.51 -20.97
C ASP A 16 -22.23 -5.05 -20.96
N ARG A 17 -23.05 -5.65 -20.08
CA ARG A 17 -23.08 -7.08 -19.74
C ARG A 17 -21.76 -7.63 -19.16
N PHE A 18 -20.89 -6.75 -18.67
CA PHE A 18 -19.69 -7.15 -17.94
C PHE A 18 -20.08 -7.81 -16.61
N SER A 19 -19.59 -9.03 -16.39
CA SER A 19 -19.78 -9.77 -15.14
C SER A 19 -18.46 -10.01 -14.43
N TRP A 20 -18.47 -9.86 -13.11
CA TRP A 20 -17.32 -10.05 -12.24
C TRP A 20 -17.77 -10.64 -10.89
N SER A 21 -16.83 -11.22 -10.15
CA SER A 21 -17.12 -11.92 -8.89
C SER A 21 -16.24 -11.38 -7.77
N LEU A 22 -16.84 -11.10 -6.61
CA LEU A 22 -16.13 -10.72 -5.39
C LEU A 22 -16.16 -11.90 -4.41
N SER A 23 -14.99 -12.52 -4.19
CA SER A 23 -14.82 -13.58 -3.20
C SER A 23 -14.20 -13.04 -1.91
N GLY A 24 -15.01 -12.91 -0.87
CA GLY A 24 -14.52 -12.67 0.50
C GLY A 24 -13.97 -13.97 1.06
N ILE A 25 -12.66 -14.02 1.34
CA ILE A 25 -11.94 -15.23 1.77
C ILE A 25 -11.49 -15.06 3.23
N TYR A 26 -11.79 -16.05 4.07
CA TYR A 26 -11.48 -16.06 5.50
C TYR A 26 -10.47 -17.17 5.81
N GLY A 27 -9.20 -16.80 6.03
CA GLY A 27 -8.16 -17.76 6.41
C GLY A 27 -8.42 -18.35 7.81
N PRO A 28 -8.52 -19.69 7.96
CA PRO A 28 -8.73 -20.30 9.27
C PRO A 28 -7.49 -20.12 10.16
N ASN A 29 -7.72 -19.77 11.43
CA ASN A 29 -6.66 -19.57 12.43
C ASN A 29 -6.11 -20.89 13.02
N VAL A 30 -6.43 -22.03 12.40
CA VAL A 30 -6.18 -23.37 12.97
C VAL A 30 -5.51 -24.25 11.89
N PRO A 31 -4.34 -24.87 12.15
CA PRO A 31 -3.53 -25.50 11.10
C PRO A 31 -4.21 -26.61 10.30
N HIS A 32 -5.06 -27.46 10.91
CA HIS A 32 -5.66 -28.59 10.19
C HIS A 32 -6.68 -28.15 9.11
N HIS A 33 -7.50 -27.14 9.38
CA HIS A 33 -8.41 -26.54 8.39
C HIS A 33 -7.70 -25.86 7.22
N ARG A 34 -6.37 -25.68 7.28
CA ARG A 34 -5.61 -25.01 6.22
C ARG A 34 -5.54 -25.83 4.93
N GLN A 35 -5.67 -27.15 5.01
CA GLN A 35 -5.70 -28.01 3.82
C GLN A 35 -7.03 -27.86 3.07
N ASP A 36 -8.16 -27.94 3.79
CA ASP A 36 -9.50 -27.76 3.25
C ASP A 36 -9.66 -26.35 2.64
N PHE A 37 -9.16 -25.33 3.34
CA PHE A 37 -9.09 -23.94 2.87
C PHE A 37 -8.32 -23.78 1.55
N TRP A 38 -7.19 -24.47 1.39
CA TRP A 38 -6.44 -24.43 0.13
C TRP A 38 -7.18 -25.13 -1.01
N GLN A 39 -7.88 -26.24 -0.74
CA GLN A 39 -8.69 -26.92 -1.76
C GLN A 39 -9.86 -26.03 -2.21
N GLU A 40 -10.62 -25.45 -1.27
CA GLU A 40 -11.72 -24.53 -1.59
C GLU A 40 -11.23 -23.32 -2.41
N LEU A 41 -10.03 -22.79 -2.11
CA LEU A 41 -9.40 -21.73 -2.90
C LEU A 41 -9.02 -22.14 -4.34
N ILE A 42 -8.56 -23.37 -4.53
CA ILE A 42 -8.23 -23.92 -5.86
C ILE A 42 -9.51 -24.10 -6.68
N ASP A 43 -10.56 -24.63 -6.06
CA ASP A 43 -11.85 -24.88 -6.70
C ASP A 43 -12.53 -23.57 -7.12
N LEU A 44 -12.52 -22.55 -6.25
CA LEU A 44 -12.98 -21.19 -6.57
C LEU A 44 -12.21 -20.56 -7.73
N HIS A 45 -10.89 -20.76 -7.80
CA HIS A 45 -10.06 -20.25 -8.89
C HIS A 45 -10.41 -20.93 -10.22
N GLY A 46 -10.63 -22.25 -10.23
CA GLY A 46 -11.04 -22.99 -11.43
C GLY A 46 -12.39 -22.53 -12.01
N HIS A 47 -13.32 -22.06 -11.18
CA HIS A 47 -14.61 -21.51 -11.62
C HIS A 47 -14.52 -20.04 -12.10
N ALA A 48 -13.54 -19.28 -11.62
CA ALA A 48 -13.38 -17.86 -11.92
C ALA A 48 -12.63 -17.63 -13.25
N ASN A 49 -13.23 -18.04 -14.37
CA ASN A 49 -12.63 -18.03 -15.72
C ASN A 49 -12.45 -16.63 -16.37
N ASN A 50 -12.17 -15.60 -15.56
CA ASN A 50 -11.41 -14.39 -15.88
C ASN A 50 -11.28 -13.49 -14.64
N ALA A 51 -10.19 -12.71 -14.56
CA ALA A 51 -9.96 -11.66 -13.55
C ALA A 51 -9.99 -12.10 -12.06
N TRP A 52 -9.22 -13.13 -11.70
CA TRP A 52 -8.84 -13.39 -10.30
C TRP A 52 -7.96 -12.22 -9.79
N ILE A 53 -8.54 -11.23 -9.09
CA ILE A 53 -7.77 -10.18 -8.38
C ILE A 53 -7.40 -10.72 -7.00
N GLN A 54 -6.38 -11.58 -6.98
CA GLN A 54 -5.92 -12.24 -5.76
C GLN A 54 -5.14 -11.28 -4.85
N THR A 55 -5.75 -11.02 -3.68
CA THR A 55 -5.12 -11.30 -2.37
C THR A 55 -3.58 -11.27 -2.35
N TRP A 56 -3.02 -10.06 -2.51
CA TRP A 56 -1.75 -9.62 -1.90
C TRP A 56 -0.69 -10.73 -1.78
N LYS A 57 -0.20 -11.26 -2.90
CA LYS A 57 0.79 -12.35 -2.88
C LYS A 57 1.98 -11.97 -2.01
N TYR A 58 2.17 -12.70 -0.91
CA TYR A 58 3.31 -12.53 -0.01
C TYR A 58 4.64 -12.69 -0.74
N GLU A 59 4.68 -13.54 -1.78
CA GLU A 59 5.84 -13.71 -2.64
C GLU A 59 6.14 -12.52 -3.55
N GLU A 60 5.13 -11.75 -3.96
CA GLU A 60 5.38 -10.52 -4.71
C GLU A 60 5.76 -9.39 -3.76
N PHE A 61 4.96 -9.16 -2.73
CA PHE A 61 5.13 -8.02 -1.82
C PHE A 61 6.19 -8.21 -0.73
N GLY A 62 6.66 -9.44 -0.49
CA GLY A 62 7.74 -9.78 0.44
C GLY A 62 9.10 -9.96 -0.23
N ARG A 63 9.14 -10.26 -1.53
CA ARG A 63 10.38 -10.26 -2.32
C ARG A 63 10.72 -8.88 -2.90
N LEU A 64 9.94 -7.82 -2.64
CA LEU A 64 10.26 -6.47 -3.16
C LEU A 64 11.56 -5.94 -2.55
N ASP A 65 11.70 -6.06 -1.24
CA ASP A 65 12.87 -5.59 -0.52
C ASP A 65 14.13 -6.37 -0.97
N THR A 66 14.00 -7.69 -1.19
CA THR A 66 15.04 -8.54 -1.82
C THR A 66 15.38 -8.09 -3.24
N LYS A 67 14.38 -7.96 -4.13
CA LYS A 67 14.60 -7.49 -5.51
C LYS A 67 15.29 -6.14 -5.59
N ILE A 68 14.98 -5.22 -4.66
CA ILE A 68 15.68 -3.94 -4.56
C ILE A 68 17.15 -4.17 -4.21
N GLN A 69 17.47 -5.08 -3.27
CA GLN A 69 18.88 -5.44 -3.01
C GLN A 69 19.55 -6.09 -4.23
N ASP A 70 18.86 -7.01 -4.94
CA ASP A 70 19.39 -7.70 -6.12
C ASP A 70 19.71 -6.71 -7.26
N PHE A 71 18.83 -5.73 -7.51
CA PHE A 71 19.09 -4.67 -8.48
C PHE A 71 20.12 -3.65 -8.00
N LEU A 72 20.16 -3.32 -6.71
CA LEU A 72 21.19 -2.44 -6.15
C LEU A 72 22.58 -3.09 -6.20
N SER A 73 22.73 -4.39 -5.92
CA SER A 73 24.01 -5.09 -6.09
C SER A 73 24.42 -5.09 -7.56
N THR A 74 23.50 -5.41 -8.47
CA THR A 74 23.73 -5.33 -9.92
C THR A 74 24.20 -3.93 -10.36
N ILE A 75 23.66 -2.87 -9.75
CA ILE A 75 24.09 -1.49 -10.01
C ILE A 75 25.49 -1.24 -9.44
N THR A 76 25.76 -1.61 -8.18
CA THR A 76 27.08 -1.44 -7.54
C THR A 76 28.16 -2.24 -8.25
N GLU A 77 27.89 -3.46 -8.68
CA GLU A 77 28.80 -4.29 -9.48
C GLU A 77 29.20 -3.59 -10.79
N LEU A 78 28.22 -3.02 -11.51
CA LEU A 78 28.47 -2.29 -12.76
C LEU A 78 29.15 -0.93 -12.54
N ASP A 79 28.76 -0.20 -11.50
CA ASP A 79 29.39 1.07 -11.12
C ASP A 79 30.86 0.85 -10.67
N SER A 80 31.19 -0.26 -9.98
CA SER A 80 32.58 -0.64 -9.64
C SER A 80 33.40 -1.19 -10.81
N LEU A 81 32.76 -1.78 -11.83
CA LEU A 81 33.45 -2.17 -13.06
C LEU A 81 33.84 -0.93 -13.89
N GLU A 82 32.99 0.11 -13.90
CA GLU A 82 33.26 1.39 -14.59
C GLU A 82 34.50 2.13 -14.03
N GLU A 83 34.85 1.94 -12.75
CA GLU A 83 36.09 2.46 -12.17
C GLU A 83 37.36 1.80 -12.72
N ASN A 84 37.25 0.63 -13.36
CA ASN A 84 38.37 -0.20 -13.79
C ASN A 84 38.45 -0.40 -15.33
N GLN A 85 37.33 -0.28 -16.03
CA GLN A 85 37.22 -0.44 -17.49
C GLN A 85 35.98 0.28 -18.04
N ASP A 86 36.02 0.75 -19.29
CA ASP A 86 34.84 1.29 -19.97
C ASP A 86 33.74 0.21 -20.11
N LEU A 87 32.52 0.52 -19.66
CA LEU A 87 31.37 -0.39 -19.78
C LEU A 87 30.90 -0.53 -21.23
N SER A 88 30.49 -1.74 -21.62
CA SER A 88 29.86 -1.95 -22.93
C SER A 88 28.45 -1.34 -23.00
N SER A 89 27.97 -1.07 -24.21
CA SER A 89 26.61 -0.58 -24.46
C SER A 89 25.51 -1.48 -23.87
N GLN A 90 25.77 -2.78 -23.70
CA GLN A 90 24.84 -3.73 -23.08
C GLN A 90 24.81 -3.57 -21.55
N GLU A 91 25.97 -3.35 -20.93
CA GLU A 91 26.08 -3.12 -19.48
C GLU A 91 25.52 -1.75 -19.07
N ILE A 92 25.76 -0.72 -19.89
CA ILE A 92 25.15 0.60 -19.71
C ILE A 92 23.61 0.52 -19.76
N LEU A 93 23.05 -0.24 -20.71
CA LEU A 93 21.61 -0.48 -20.81
C LEU A 93 21.08 -1.24 -19.60
N LYS A 94 21.70 -2.37 -19.23
CA LYS A 94 21.34 -3.18 -18.05
C LYS A 94 21.34 -2.33 -16.77
N ARG A 95 22.32 -1.43 -16.61
CA ARG A 95 22.40 -0.49 -15.48
C ARG A 95 21.26 0.52 -15.49
N ALA A 96 20.89 1.07 -16.64
CA ALA A 96 19.75 1.98 -16.76
C ALA A 96 18.42 1.30 -16.44
N GLU A 97 18.20 0.09 -16.96
CA GLU A 97 17.01 -0.73 -16.68
C GLU A 97 16.89 -1.07 -15.18
N ALA A 98 17.99 -1.48 -14.54
CA ALA A 98 18.02 -1.72 -13.09
C ALA A 98 17.68 -0.47 -12.28
N LYS A 99 18.23 0.71 -12.65
CA LYS A 99 17.94 1.99 -12.00
C LYS A 99 16.47 2.39 -12.13
N ILE A 100 15.81 2.08 -13.26
CA ILE A 100 14.36 2.29 -13.48
C ILE A 100 13.52 1.34 -12.61
N GLU A 101 13.87 0.05 -12.56
CA GLU A 101 13.10 -0.95 -11.81
C GLU A 101 13.18 -0.73 -10.30
N VAL A 102 14.33 -0.30 -9.76
CA VAL A 102 14.46 0.09 -8.34
C VAL A 102 13.47 1.19 -7.95
N GLU A 103 13.34 2.27 -8.74
CA GLU A 103 12.38 3.34 -8.42
C GLU A 103 10.93 2.85 -8.56
N ARG A 104 10.62 2.00 -9.55
CA ARG A 104 9.30 1.37 -9.69
C ARG A 104 8.94 0.55 -8.44
N LEU A 105 9.90 -0.22 -7.91
CA LEU A 105 9.74 -1.01 -6.69
C LEU A 105 9.58 -0.11 -5.45
N HIS A 106 10.37 0.97 -5.31
CA HIS A 106 10.21 1.97 -4.25
C HIS A 106 8.84 2.63 -4.25
N ILE A 107 8.34 3.06 -5.41
CA ILE A 107 6.99 3.63 -5.57
C ILE A 107 5.93 2.64 -5.09
N MET A 108 6.04 1.37 -5.48
CA MET A 108 5.10 0.32 -5.07
C MET A 108 5.14 0.04 -3.55
N ILE A 109 6.33 0.05 -2.94
CA ILE A 109 6.50 -0.04 -1.47
C ILE A 109 5.86 1.17 -0.76
N ARG A 110 6.07 2.39 -1.26
CA ARG A 110 5.48 3.63 -0.70
C ARG A 110 3.95 3.58 -0.74
N ILE A 111 3.37 3.11 -1.85
CA ILE A 111 1.91 2.89 -1.99
C ILE A 111 1.40 1.83 -0.99
N LYS A 112 2.08 0.67 -0.90
CA LYS A 112 1.78 -0.40 0.08
C LYS A 112 1.73 0.14 1.52
N TRP A 113 2.73 0.92 1.94
CA TRP A 113 2.75 1.50 3.29
C TRP A 113 1.69 2.59 3.50
N GLN A 114 1.43 3.45 2.50
CA GLN A 114 0.35 4.45 2.59
C GLN A 114 -1.03 3.79 2.73
N GLN A 115 -1.28 2.68 2.03
CA GLN A 115 -2.52 1.91 2.17
C GLN A 115 -2.66 1.27 3.56
N ARG A 116 -1.58 0.67 4.09
CA ARG A 116 -1.55 0.14 5.48
C ARG A 116 -1.87 1.24 6.49
N ALA A 117 -1.19 2.39 6.43
CA ALA A 117 -1.44 3.52 7.34
C ALA A 117 -2.90 4.02 7.29
N LYS A 118 -3.53 4.06 6.10
CA LYS A 118 -4.96 4.38 5.95
C LYS A 118 -5.87 3.32 6.59
N ILE A 119 -5.53 2.03 6.48
CA ILE A 119 -6.27 0.93 7.12
C ILE A 119 -6.13 0.98 8.65
N ASP A 120 -4.92 1.20 9.15
CA ASP A 120 -4.62 1.20 10.57
C ASP A 120 -5.18 2.45 11.27
N TRP A 121 -5.17 3.61 10.60
CA TRP A 121 -5.96 4.79 11.03
C TRP A 121 -7.46 4.48 11.11
N ARG A 122 -8.05 3.82 10.11
CA ARG A 122 -9.46 3.44 10.13
C ARG A 122 -9.81 2.40 11.21
N LYS A 123 -8.88 1.54 11.61
CA LYS A 123 -9.07 0.53 12.68
C LYS A 123 -8.91 1.09 14.10
N SER A 124 -8.08 2.12 14.26
CA SER A 124 -7.56 2.56 15.56
C SER A 124 -7.79 4.05 15.86
N GLY A 125 -8.19 4.85 14.88
CA GLY A 125 -8.31 6.32 14.95
C GLY A 125 -9.64 6.85 15.51
N ASP A 126 -10.57 5.96 15.88
CA ASP A 126 -11.76 6.27 16.69
C ASP A 126 -11.74 5.52 18.04
N LYS A 127 -10.76 4.63 18.21
CA LYS A 127 -10.49 3.95 19.49
C LYS A 127 -9.52 4.82 20.28
N ASN A 128 -9.74 4.95 21.59
CA ASN A 128 -8.93 5.77 22.49
C ASN A 128 -7.53 5.15 22.76
N THR A 129 -6.73 5.00 21.71
CA THR A 129 -5.44 4.30 21.68
C THR A 129 -4.26 5.27 21.76
N PRO A 130 -3.06 4.81 22.20
CA PRO A 130 -1.86 5.63 22.12
C PRO A 130 -1.56 6.15 20.70
N PHE A 131 -1.86 5.35 19.66
CA PHE A 131 -1.71 5.74 18.25
C PHE A 131 -2.66 6.88 17.84
N PHE A 132 -3.92 6.84 18.29
CA PHE A 132 -4.87 7.93 18.11
C PHE A 132 -4.37 9.20 18.81
N HIS A 133 -4.04 9.13 20.10
CA HIS A 133 -3.55 10.28 20.88
C HIS A 133 -2.28 10.89 20.30
N MET A 134 -1.31 10.07 19.88
CA MET A 134 -0.07 10.51 19.23
C MET A 134 -0.37 11.27 17.92
N THR A 135 -1.22 10.70 17.06
CA THR A 135 -1.58 11.30 15.77
C THR A 135 -2.41 12.57 15.93
N ALA A 136 -3.40 12.56 16.83
CA ALA A 136 -4.24 13.71 17.16
C ALA A 136 -3.41 14.84 17.77
N SER A 137 -2.47 14.52 18.67
CA SER A 137 -1.53 15.50 19.25
C SER A 137 -0.58 16.07 18.19
N SER A 138 -0.13 15.27 17.22
CA SER A 138 0.69 15.78 16.13
C SER A 138 -0.11 16.71 15.20
N ARG A 139 -1.35 16.35 14.84
CA ARG A 139 -2.25 17.25 14.11
C ARG A 139 -2.55 18.53 14.89
N LYS A 140 -2.74 18.45 16.22
CA LYS A 140 -2.93 19.62 17.09
C LYS A 140 -1.73 20.57 17.03
N ARG A 141 -0.48 20.05 16.97
CA ARG A 141 0.72 20.88 16.79
C ARG A 141 0.78 21.49 15.39
N THR A 142 0.65 20.68 14.34
CA THR A 142 0.77 21.14 12.94
C THR A 142 -0.33 22.13 12.55
N ASN A 143 -1.54 21.96 13.11
CA ASN A 143 -2.70 22.83 12.86
C ASN A 143 -2.87 23.88 13.97
N HIS A 144 -1.86 24.14 14.81
CA HIS A 144 -1.94 25.21 15.80
C HIS A 144 -1.75 26.55 15.10
N ILE A 145 -2.85 27.30 14.99
CA ILE A 145 -2.80 28.72 14.63
C ILE A 145 -2.51 29.49 15.93
N GLU A 146 -1.39 30.21 15.96
CA GLU A 146 -0.93 30.99 17.12
C GLU A 146 -1.50 32.42 17.12
N GLN A 147 -1.63 33.02 15.94
CA GLN A 147 -2.16 34.36 15.69
C GLN A 147 -3.02 34.39 14.42
N LEU A 148 -3.99 35.30 14.37
CA LEU A 148 -4.78 35.63 13.19
C LEU A 148 -4.52 37.08 12.76
N LEU A 149 -4.52 37.34 11.46
CA LEU A 149 -4.38 38.69 10.91
C LEU A 149 -5.76 39.37 10.89
N ILE A 150 -5.90 40.50 11.58
CA ILE A 150 -7.12 41.30 11.70
C ILE A 150 -6.73 42.76 11.53
N GLU A 151 -7.35 43.48 10.58
CA GLU A 151 -7.10 44.91 10.31
C GLU A 151 -5.59 45.24 10.22
N ASP A 152 -4.88 44.47 9.40
CA ASP A 152 -3.43 44.50 9.16
C ASP A 152 -2.53 44.31 10.39
N ARG A 153 -3.06 43.73 11.48
CA ARG A 153 -2.29 43.36 12.68
C ARG A 153 -2.50 41.90 13.06
N PHE A 154 -1.42 41.24 13.45
CA PHE A 154 -1.51 39.90 14.04
C PHE A 154 -2.02 39.99 15.48
N SER A 155 -3.06 39.24 15.80
CA SER A 155 -3.65 39.13 17.13
C SER A 155 -3.74 37.67 17.56
N SER A 156 -3.31 37.40 18.79
CA SER A 156 -3.61 36.17 19.54
C SER A 156 -4.74 36.36 20.56
N ASP A 157 -5.28 37.59 20.70
CA ASP A 157 -6.34 37.87 21.67
C ASP A 157 -7.68 37.30 21.19
N ARG A 158 -8.19 36.33 21.94
CA ARG A 158 -9.45 35.62 21.67
C ARG A 158 -10.66 36.55 21.62
N GLU A 159 -10.70 37.61 22.43
CA GLU A 159 -11.85 38.51 22.49
C GLU A 159 -11.80 39.56 21.37
N VAL A 160 -10.61 39.90 20.87
CA VAL A 160 -10.46 40.62 19.59
C VAL A 160 -10.91 39.73 18.43
N ILE A 161 -10.44 38.48 18.37
CA ILE A 161 -10.79 37.53 17.29
C ILE A 161 -12.32 37.32 17.17
N LYS A 162 -13.03 37.16 18.30
CA LYS A 162 -14.51 37.05 18.37
C LYS A 162 -15.28 38.32 17.96
N LYS A 163 -14.62 39.47 17.87
CA LYS A 163 -15.31 40.75 17.62
C LYS A 163 -15.44 41.07 16.12
N HIS A 164 -14.62 40.41 15.29
CA HIS A 164 -14.60 40.58 13.83
C HIS A 164 -15.16 39.37 13.07
N TYR A 165 -15.79 38.40 13.77
CA TYR A 165 -16.42 37.18 13.24
C TYR A 165 -17.66 36.79 14.05
#